data_AF-A0A7W7R5E5-F1
#
_entry.id   AF-A0A7W7R5E5-F1
#
_cell.length_a   1.000
_cell.length_b   1.000
_cell.length_c   1.000
_cell.angle_alpha   90.00
_cell.angle_beta   90.00
_cell.angle_gamma   90.00
#
_symmetry.space_group_name_H-M   'P 1'
#
loop_
_entity.id
_entity.type
_entity.pdbx_description
1 polymer ?
#
loop_
_entity_poly.entity_id
_entity_poly.type
_entity_poly.pdbx_seq_one_letter_code
_entity_poly.pdbx_strand_id
1 'polypeptide(L)'
;MRLENPKYTGYQVWNRRARKKGGKNNPPSEWVWSPKPTHEPLVTREMFDAAVPVPGTRQGSRSGAEQNSHPATGRSYLLRSYVWCGFCGRRMFGKFSKGSEYFVCQPKKQVHLKEPWYEADPKAVWVSGTALTDLVHTFFAERVFGPDRQQLLAEDLTARQAEPATSRAGEGDRGQREATAQPRPAARGSRR
;
A
#
# COMPACT_ATOMS: atom_id res chain seq x y z
N MET A 1 -3.11 -13.26 -13.14
CA MET A 1 -1.82 -13.84 -12.67
C MET A 1 -1.48 -13.19 -11.32
N ARG A 2 -1.24 -13.97 -10.26
CA ARG A 2 -0.96 -13.44 -8.92
C ARG A 2 0.55 -13.42 -8.72
N LEU A 3 1.17 -12.24 -8.84
CA LEU A 3 2.63 -12.04 -8.75
C LEU A 3 3.24 -12.41 -7.39
N GLU A 4 2.44 -12.85 -6.42
CA GLU A 4 2.87 -13.28 -5.09
C GLU A 4 3.30 -14.76 -5.03
N ASN A 5 3.20 -15.52 -6.13
CA ASN A 5 3.58 -16.93 -6.11
C ASN A 5 5.10 -17.09 -6.34
N PRO A 6 5.87 -17.48 -5.31
CA PRO A 6 7.33 -17.57 -5.44
C PRO A 6 7.79 -18.67 -6.40
N LYS A 7 6.91 -19.59 -6.79
CA LYS A 7 7.25 -20.62 -7.80
C LYS A 7 7.67 -20.02 -9.14
N TYR A 8 7.26 -18.80 -9.46
CA TYR A 8 7.70 -18.16 -10.71
C TYR A 8 9.21 -17.91 -10.77
N THR A 9 9.91 -17.93 -9.63
CA THR A 9 11.37 -17.79 -9.55
C THR A 9 12.13 -19.07 -9.87
N GLY A 10 11.45 -20.20 -10.13
CA GLY A 10 12.09 -21.50 -10.29
C GLY A 10 12.41 -22.22 -8.97
N TYR A 11 12.30 -21.55 -7.82
CA TYR A 11 12.57 -22.13 -6.51
C TYR A 11 11.31 -22.75 -5.88
N GLN A 12 11.50 -23.83 -5.11
CA GLN A 12 10.45 -24.36 -4.24
C GLN A 12 10.46 -23.64 -2.90
N VAL A 13 9.28 -23.38 -2.36
CA VAL A 13 9.11 -22.63 -1.10
C VAL A 13 8.16 -23.36 -0.15
N TRP A 14 8.66 -23.63 1.04
CA TRP A 14 7.94 -24.26 2.15
C TRP A 14 7.65 -23.25 3.27
N ASN A 15 6.86 -23.66 4.26
CA ASN A 15 6.48 -22.86 5.42
C ASN A 15 5.75 -21.54 5.07
N ARG A 16 5.00 -21.50 3.96
CA ARG A 16 4.23 -20.30 3.54
C ARG A 16 2.98 -20.03 4.40
N ARG A 17 2.48 -21.06 5.08
CA ARG A 17 1.26 -20.99 5.90
C ARG A 17 1.45 -21.83 7.17
N ALA A 18 0.98 -21.30 8.30
CA ALA A 18 0.99 -22.04 9.55
C ALA A 18 0.18 -23.35 9.43
N ARG A 19 0.70 -24.44 10.00
CA ARG A 19 0.09 -25.79 9.88
C ARG A 19 -1.21 -25.98 10.64
N LYS A 20 -1.54 -25.10 11.60
CA LYS A 20 -2.78 -25.18 12.38
C LYS A 20 -4.03 -24.95 11.51
N LYS A 21 -5.17 -25.55 11.88
CA LYS A 21 -6.47 -25.29 11.22
C LYS A 21 -6.77 -23.79 11.25
N GLY A 22 -7.02 -23.19 10.09
CA GLY A 22 -7.19 -21.74 9.96
C GLY A 22 -5.89 -20.93 10.08
N GLY A 23 -4.72 -21.55 9.91
CA GLY A 23 -3.42 -20.91 9.98
C GLY A 23 -3.31 -19.69 9.06
N LYS A 24 -2.65 -18.64 9.54
CA LYS A 24 -2.36 -17.42 8.77
C LYS A 24 -1.20 -17.68 7.81
N ASN A 25 -1.05 -16.81 6.80
CA ASN A 25 0.15 -16.79 5.97
C ASN A 25 1.33 -16.35 6.83
N ASN A 26 2.44 -17.09 6.73
CA ASN A 26 3.67 -16.72 7.41
C ASN A 26 4.35 -15.59 6.64
N PRO A 27 5.06 -14.67 7.32
CA PRO A 27 5.80 -13.62 6.64
C PRO A 27 6.87 -14.22 5.71
N PRO A 28 7.23 -13.56 4.60
CA PRO A 28 8.24 -14.06 3.67
C PRO A 28 9.60 -14.38 4.30
N SER A 29 9.95 -13.72 5.42
CA SER A 29 11.17 -13.97 6.21
C SER A 29 11.20 -15.35 6.87
N GLU A 30 10.05 -15.98 7.09
CA GLU A 30 9.94 -17.34 7.66
C GLU A 30 9.86 -18.43 6.58
N TRP A 31 9.87 -18.06 5.30
CA TRP A 31 9.76 -19.01 4.21
C TRP A 31 11.09 -19.73 3.99
N VAL A 32 11.00 -21.05 3.78
CA VAL A 32 12.17 -21.88 3.49
C VAL A 32 12.23 -22.10 1.99
N TRP A 33 13.33 -21.68 1.36
CA TRP A 33 13.54 -21.78 -0.08
C TRP A 33 14.44 -22.98 -0.42
N SER A 34 14.25 -23.58 -1.59
CA SER A 34 15.18 -24.60 -2.09
C SER A 34 16.58 -23.99 -2.31
N PRO A 35 17.66 -24.78 -2.14
CA PRO A 35 19.02 -24.26 -2.33
C PRO A 35 19.35 -23.96 -3.81
N LYS A 36 18.63 -24.61 -4.74
CA LYS A 36 18.78 -24.42 -6.19
C LYS A 36 17.40 -24.29 -6.86
N PRO A 37 17.32 -23.63 -8.03
CA PRO A 37 16.14 -23.69 -8.88
C PRO A 37 15.78 -25.14 -9.22
N THR A 38 14.51 -25.48 -9.12
CA THR A 38 13.96 -26.81 -9.45
C THR A 38 13.37 -26.86 -10.86
N HIS A 39 13.05 -25.70 -11.44
CA HIS A 39 12.58 -25.59 -12.83
C HIS A 39 13.00 -24.24 -13.43
N GLU A 40 12.79 -24.10 -14.74
CA GLU A 40 13.07 -22.88 -15.46
C GLU A 40 12.28 -21.69 -14.85
N PRO A 41 12.97 -20.60 -14.45
CA PRO A 41 12.32 -19.43 -13.87
C PRO A 41 11.55 -18.64 -14.93
N LEU A 42 10.31 -18.24 -14.61
CA LEU A 42 9.54 -17.30 -15.43
C LEU A 42 9.92 -15.84 -15.13
N VAL A 43 10.37 -15.58 -13.90
CA VAL A 43 10.89 -14.27 -13.44
C VAL A 43 12.12 -14.51 -12.58
N THR A 44 13.04 -13.56 -12.54
CA THR A 44 14.18 -13.66 -11.62
C THR A 44 13.72 -13.43 -10.17
N ARG A 45 14.58 -13.80 -9.21
CA ARG A 45 14.26 -13.62 -7.79
C ARG A 45 14.22 -12.15 -7.40
N GLU A 46 15.12 -11.35 -7.96
CA GLU A 46 15.19 -9.91 -7.77
C GLU A 46 13.92 -9.23 -8.29
N MET A 47 13.43 -9.64 -9.47
CA MET A 47 12.15 -9.14 -10.01
C MET A 47 10.96 -9.55 -9.15
N PHE A 48 10.96 -10.77 -8.62
CA PHE A 48 9.92 -11.23 -7.70
C PHE A 48 9.92 -10.39 -6.43
N ASP A 49 11.08 -10.23 -5.78
CA ASP A 49 11.22 -9.48 -4.53
C ASP A 49 10.81 -8.01 -4.69
N ALA A 50 11.14 -7.38 -5.82
CA ALA A 50 10.67 -6.04 -6.17
C ALA A 50 9.14 -5.94 -6.37
N ALA A 51 8.49 -7.03 -6.80
CA ALA A 51 7.05 -7.07 -7.05
C ALA A 51 6.21 -7.43 -5.81
N VAL A 52 6.74 -8.20 -4.85
CA VAL A 52 6.04 -8.60 -3.61
C VAL A 52 5.41 -7.45 -2.82
N PRO A 53 6.02 -6.26 -2.66
CA PRO A 53 5.41 -5.18 -1.88
C PRO A 53 4.19 -4.52 -2.56
N VAL A 54 4.04 -4.63 -3.89
CA VAL A 54 3.06 -3.86 -4.67
C VAL A 54 1.59 -4.19 -4.35
N PRO A 55 1.19 -5.46 -4.17
CA PRO A 55 -0.19 -5.79 -3.77
C PRO A 55 -0.55 -5.25 -2.38
N GLY A 56 0.41 -5.25 -1.45
CA GLY A 56 0.23 -4.81 -0.07
C GLY A 56 0.06 -3.29 0.06
N THR A 57 0.74 -2.50 -0.77
CA THR A 57 0.54 -1.04 -0.83
C THR A 57 -0.81 -0.67 -1.43
N ARG A 58 -1.24 -1.41 -2.46
CA ARG A 58 -2.50 -1.15 -3.16
C ARG A 58 -3.72 -1.70 -2.45
N GLN A 59 -3.54 -2.62 -1.50
CA GLN A 59 -4.62 -3.19 -0.69
C GLN A 59 -5.80 -3.69 -1.55
N GLY A 60 -5.46 -4.31 -2.68
CA GLY A 60 -6.42 -4.84 -3.66
C GLY A 60 -6.95 -3.85 -4.70
N SER A 61 -6.59 -2.56 -4.63
CA SER A 61 -7.00 -1.56 -5.63
C SER A 61 -6.25 -1.68 -6.96
N ARG A 62 -6.96 -1.48 -8.07
CA ARG A 62 -6.37 -1.45 -9.43
C ARG A 62 -5.88 -0.04 -9.78
N SER A 63 -4.87 0.05 -10.64
CA SER A 63 -4.26 1.33 -11.08
C SER A 63 -5.09 2.13 -12.07
N GLY A 64 -5.86 1.50 -12.96
CA GLY A 64 -6.55 2.21 -14.05
C GLY A 64 -7.84 2.90 -13.61
N ALA A 65 -8.16 4.06 -14.20
CA ALA A 65 -9.42 4.76 -13.99
C ALA A 65 -10.63 4.04 -14.64
N GLU A 66 -10.35 3.14 -15.58
CA GLU A 66 -11.36 2.38 -16.32
C GLU A 66 -12.34 1.64 -15.41
N GLN A 67 -13.53 1.41 -15.92
CA GLN A 67 -14.52 0.59 -15.24
C GLN A 67 -13.99 -0.82 -15.00
N ASN A 68 -14.50 -1.49 -13.97
CA ASN A 68 -14.21 -2.91 -13.79
C ASN A 68 -15.04 -3.72 -14.78
N SER A 69 -14.39 -4.63 -15.50
CA SER A 69 -15.03 -5.51 -16.47
C SER A 69 -15.98 -6.52 -15.83
N HIS A 70 -15.94 -6.67 -14.51
CA HIS A 70 -16.87 -7.54 -13.79
C HIS A 70 -18.32 -7.04 -13.95
N PRO A 71 -19.28 -7.88 -14.39
CA PRO A 71 -20.65 -7.48 -14.72
C PRO A 71 -21.40 -6.75 -13.61
N ALA A 72 -21.11 -7.09 -12.34
CA ALA A 72 -21.71 -6.41 -11.19
C ALA A 72 -21.16 -4.99 -10.92
N THR A 73 -20.13 -4.55 -11.65
CA THR A 73 -19.50 -3.24 -11.42
C THR A 73 -20.17 -2.17 -12.25
N GLY A 74 -21.19 -1.51 -11.68
CA GLY A 74 -21.91 -0.45 -12.37
C GLY A 74 -21.17 0.90 -12.45
N ARG A 75 -20.12 1.14 -11.64
CA ARG A 75 -19.48 2.47 -11.50
C ARG A 75 -17.98 2.39 -11.16
N SER A 76 -17.24 3.40 -11.59
CA SER A 76 -15.85 3.68 -11.17
C SER A 76 -15.84 4.99 -10.36
N TYR A 77 -15.10 5.04 -9.26
CA TYR A 77 -14.98 6.24 -8.42
C TYR A 77 -13.60 6.85 -8.60
N LEU A 78 -13.54 8.14 -8.93
CA LEU A 78 -12.30 8.83 -9.32
C LEU A 78 -11.25 8.82 -8.20
N LEU A 79 -11.65 9.20 -6.98
CA LEU A 79 -10.75 9.24 -5.81
C LEU A 79 -10.65 7.90 -5.07
N ARG A 80 -10.97 6.78 -5.72
CA ARG A 80 -10.84 5.46 -5.09
C ARG A 80 -9.40 5.24 -4.63
N SER A 81 -9.23 4.72 -3.42
CA SER A 81 -7.92 4.47 -2.81
C SER A 81 -7.15 5.68 -2.31
N TYR A 82 -7.61 6.91 -2.57
CA TYR A 82 -6.97 8.15 -2.11
C TYR A 82 -7.68 8.80 -0.92
N VAL A 83 -8.89 8.34 -0.57
CA VAL A 83 -9.65 8.90 0.54
C VAL A 83 -9.52 8.00 1.77
N TRP A 84 -8.98 8.55 2.86
CA TRP A 84 -8.89 7.91 4.17
C TRP A 84 -9.71 8.68 5.20
N CYS A 85 -10.31 7.95 6.13
CA CYS A 85 -11.05 8.53 7.23
C CYS A 85 -10.08 9.15 8.25
N GLY A 86 -10.27 10.43 8.57
CA GLY A 86 -9.43 11.13 9.55
C GLY A 86 -9.61 10.64 11.00
N PHE A 87 -10.69 9.93 11.31
CA PHE A 87 -10.96 9.40 12.65
C PHE A 87 -10.29 8.03 12.86
N CYS A 88 -10.68 7.04 12.05
CA CYS A 88 -10.20 5.66 12.21
C CYS A 88 -9.03 5.27 11.29
N GLY A 89 -8.54 6.17 10.43
CA GLY A 89 -7.45 5.93 9.48
C GLY A 89 -7.77 4.95 8.33
N ARG A 90 -9.01 4.46 8.25
CA ARG A 90 -9.41 3.45 7.24
C ARG A 90 -9.68 4.09 5.89
N ARG A 91 -9.29 3.39 4.82
CA ARG A 91 -9.68 3.77 3.46
C ARG A 91 -11.19 3.75 3.29
N MET A 92 -11.73 4.84 2.77
CA MET A 92 -13.15 4.99 2.45
C MET A 92 -13.48 4.28 1.14
N PHE A 93 -14.71 3.77 1.01
CA PHE A 93 -15.19 3.15 -0.23
C PHE A 93 -16.24 4.03 -0.90
N GLY A 94 -16.29 3.98 -2.23
CA GLY A 94 -17.28 4.71 -3.01
C GLY A 94 -18.68 4.09 -2.87
N LYS A 95 -19.69 4.94 -2.70
CA LYS A 95 -21.09 4.57 -2.62
C LYS A 95 -21.93 5.59 -3.39
N PHE A 96 -22.79 5.10 -4.26
CA PHE A 96 -23.78 5.94 -4.94
C PHE A 96 -25.08 5.94 -4.14
N SER A 97 -25.62 7.12 -3.86
CA SER A 97 -26.89 7.27 -3.15
C SER A 97 -27.62 8.53 -3.61
N LYS A 98 -28.93 8.44 -3.82
CA LYS A 98 -29.80 9.58 -4.16
C LYS A 98 -29.29 10.46 -5.32
N GLY A 99 -28.68 9.84 -6.33
CA GLY A 99 -28.17 10.58 -7.51
C GLY A 99 -26.75 11.13 -7.37
N SER A 100 -26.08 10.95 -6.22
CA SER A 100 -24.73 11.46 -5.98
C SER A 100 -23.75 10.38 -5.53
N GLU A 101 -22.48 10.62 -5.83
CA GLU A 101 -21.37 9.78 -5.36
C GLU A 101 -20.87 10.25 -4.00
N TYR A 102 -20.61 9.30 -3.11
CA TYR A 102 -20.06 9.54 -1.79
C TYR A 102 -18.86 8.63 -1.54
N PHE A 103 -17.90 9.12 -0.78
CA PHE A 103 -16.93 8.28 -0.10
C PHE A 103 -17.42 8.04 1.32
N VAL A 104 -17.48 6.76 1.71
CA VAL A 104 -18.07 6.34 2.98
C VAL A 104 -17.08 5.54 3.80
N CYS A 105 -16.95 5.93 5.08
CA CYS A 105 -16.38 5.09 6.11
C CYS A 105 -17.53 4.52 6.93
N GLN A 106 -17.71 3.20 6.91
CA GLN A 106 -18.74 2.53 7.72
C GLN A 106 -18.15 1.26 8.36
N PRO A 107 -17.49 1.39 9.53
CA PRO A 107 -16.94 0.24 10.25
C PRO A 107 -18.03 -0.76 10.66
N LYS A 108 -17.87 -2.03 10.28
CA LYS A 108 -18.78 -3.10 10.70
C LYS A 108 -18.65 -3.38 12.20
N LYS A 109 -19.74 -3.22 12.96
CA LYS A 109 -19.79 -3.47 14.41
C LYS A 109 -19.15 -4.81 14.80
N GLN A 110 -19.56 -5.90 14.14
CA GLN A 110 -19.07 -7.27 14.44
C GLN A 110 -17.55 -7.43 14.36
N VAL A 111 -16.88 -6.62 13.54
CA VAL A 111 -15.43 -6.72 13.30
C VAL A 111 -14.66 -5.78 14.21
N HIS A 112 -15.22 -4.61 14.54
CA HIS A 112 -14.50 -3.51 15.18
C HIS A 112 -14.98 -3.18 16.59
N LEU A 113 -15.96 -3.90 17.14
CA LEU A 113 -16.51 -3.62 18.47
C LEU A 113 -15.47 -3.61 19.59
N LYS A 114 -14.38 -4.39 19.45
CA LYS A 114 -13.32 -4.50 20.46
C LYS A 114 -12.21 -3.45 20.29
N GLU A 115 -12.26 -2.67 19.22
CA GLU A 115 -11.24 -1.67 18.93
C GLU A 115 -11.53 -0.38 19.72
N PRO A 116 -10.55 0.18 20.45
CA PRO A 116 -10.76 1.38 21.27
C PRO A 116 -11.30 2.59 20.49
N TRP A 117 -10.86 2.77 19.25
CA TRP A 117 -11.32 3.86 18.40
C TRP A 117 -12.79 3.73 17.99
N TYR A 118 -13.37 2.51 17.99
CA TYR A 118 -14.73 2.29 17.52
C TYR A 118 -15.78 2.96 18.41
N GLU A 119 -15.53 3.10 19.72
CA GLU A 119 -16.45 3.75 20.64
C GLU A 119 -16.38 5.28 20.55
N ALA A 120 -15.17 5.83 20.37
CA ALA A 120 -14.95 7.26 20.24
C ALA A 120 -15.36 7.83 18.88
N ASP A 121 -15.23 7.04 17.81
CA ASP A 121 -15.44 7.50 16.44
C ASP A 121 -16.91 7.41 15.97
N PRO A 122 -17.32 8.29 15.03
CA PRO A 122 -18.62 8.18 14.37
C PRO A 122 -18.81 6.81 13.68
N LYS A 123 -20.01 6.24 13.82
CA LYS A 123 -20.34 4.92 13.23
C LYS A 123 -20.40 4.92 11.70
N ALA A 124 -20.63 6.09 11.10
CA ALA A 124 -20.51 6.28 9.67
C ALA A 124 -20.10 7.72 9.35
N VAL A 125 -19.15 7.87 8.44
CA VAL A 125 -18.73 9.16 7.88
C VAL A 125 -18.99 9.13 6.39
N TRP A 126 -19.70 10.14 5.88
CA TRP A 126 -20.06 10.26 4.48
C TRP A 126 -19.54 11.59 3.96
N VAL A 127 -18.82 11.56 2.86
CA VAL A 127 -18.27 12.75 2.23
C VAL A 127 -18.70 12.75 0.77
N SER A 128 -19.18 13.89 0.28
CA SER A 128 -19.56 14.05 -1.12
C SER A 128 -18.35 13.85 -2.04
N GLY A 129 -18.49 12.97 -3.03
CA GLY A 129 -17.47 12.74 -4.04
C GLY A 129 -17.26 13.96 -4.92
N THR A 130 -18.33 14.69 -5.24
CA THR A 130 -18.26 15.95 -6.00
C THR A 130 -17.47 17.00 -5.24
N ALA A 131 -17.81 17.24 -3.97
CA ALA A 131 -17.11 18.24 -3.16
C ALA A 131 -15.61 17.93 -2.97
N LEU A 132 -15.26 16.65 -2.83
CA LEU A 132 -13.85 16.23 -2.78
C LEU A 132 -13.13 16.46 -4.11
N THR A 133 -13.80 16.16 -5.21
CA THR A 133 -13.24 16.34 -6.55
C THR A 133 -13.01 17.82 -6.83
N ASP A 134 -13.98 18.68 -6.51
CA ASP A 134 -13.86 20.13 -6.65
C ASP A 134 -12.69 20.67 -5.81
N LEU A 135 -12.58 20.23 -4.54
CA LEU A 135 -11.47 20.64 -3.67
C LEU A 135 -10.11 20.22 -4.23
N VAL A 136 -10.00 19.00 -4.77
CA VAL A 136 -8.77 18.54 -5.42
C VAL A 136 -8.46 19.40 -6.64
N HIS A 137 -9.45 19.69 -7.48
CA HIS A 137 -9.26 20.56 -8.65
C HIS A 137 -8.80 21.96 -8.26
N THR A 138 -9.42 22.59 -7.26
CA THR A 138 -9.01 23.89 -6.73
C THR A 138 -7.57 23.84 -6.21
N PHE A 139 -7.23 22.83 -5.42
CA PHE A 139 -5.86 22.66 -4.92
C PHE A 139 -4.84 22.57 -6.06
N PHE A 140 -5.10 21.75 -7.09
CA PHE A 140 -4.19 21.66 -8.23
C PHE A 140 -4.09 22.97 -9.00
N ALA A 141 -5.22 23.66 -9.22
CA ALA A 141 -5.26 24.93 -9.92
C ALA A 141 -4.48 26.03 -9.19
N GLU A 142 -4.58 26.09 -7.86
CA GLU A 142 -3.96 27.16 -7.07
C GLU A 142 -2.54 26.83 -6.64
N ARG A 143 -2.29 25.61 -6.16
CA ARG A 143 -1.03 25.24 -5.51
C ARG A 143 -0.01 24.60 -6.43
N VAL A 144 -0.45 23.87 -7.45
CA VAL A 144 0.44 23.09 -8.32
C VAL A 144 0.65 23.79 -9.66
N PHE A 145 -0.44 24.26 -10.26
CA PHE A 145 -0.44 24.87 -11.58
C PHE A 145 -0.74 26.38 -11.55
N GLY A 146 -0.87 26.96 -10.36
CA GLY A 146 -1.14 28.38 -10.18
C GLY A 146 0.05 29.28 -10.51
N PRO A 147 -0.16 30.60 -10.61
CA PRO A 147 0.90 31.57 -10.88
C PRO A 147 2.00 31.53 -9.82
N ASP A 148 1.63 31.32 -8.56
CA ASP A 148 2.54 31.32 -7.41
C ASP A 148 3.21 29.96 -7.14
N ARG A 149 3.06 28.99 -8.06
CA ARG A 149 3.55 27.61 -7.87
C ARG A 149 5.03 27.51 -7.51
N GLN A 150 5.87 28.39 -8.08
CA GLN A 150 7.32 28.37 -7.83
C GLN A 150 7.64 28.79 -6.40
N GLN A 151 6.96 29.83 -5.92
CA GLN A 151 7.13 30.33 -4.55
C GLN A 151 6.62 29.29 -3.55
N LEU A 152 5.41 28.77 -3.75
CA LEU A 152 4.82 27.75 -2.89
C LEU A 152 5.68 26.48 -2.82
N LEU A 153 6.27 26.06 -3.95
CA LEU A 153 7.21 24.94 -3.98
C LEU A 153 8.50 25.26 -3.21
N ALA A 154 9.07 26.45 -3.38
CA ALA A 154 10.27 26.86 -2.67
C ALA A 154 10.06 26.90 -1.15
N GLU A 155 8.90 27.41 -0.71
CA GLU A 155 8.48 27.42 0.70
C GLU A 155 8.33 26.00 1.26
N ASP A 156 7.66 25.09 0.53
CA ASP A 156 7.48 23.69 0.94
C ASP A 156 8.83 22.94 1.02
N LEU A 157 9.72 23.14 0.04
CA LEU A 157 11.06 22.56 0.07
C LEU A 157 11.88 23.07 1.25
N THR A 158 11.80 24.37 1.54
CA THR A 158 12.50 24.99 2.67
C THR A 158 11.97 24.46 4.00
N ALA A 159 10.64 24.37 4.16
CA ALA A 159 10.01 23.81 5.36
C ALA A 159 10.44 22.35 5.60
N ARG A 160 10.48 21.52 4.55
CA ARG A 160 10.93 20.11 4.65
C ARG A 160 12.43 19.97 4.95
N GLN A 161 13.24 20.93 4.55
CA GLN A 161 14.66 20.98 4.90
C GLN A 161 14.86 21.40 6.36
N ALA A 162 14.03 22.31 6.86
CA ALA A 162 14.07 22.81 8.23
C ALA A 162 13.59 21.80 9.29
N GLU A 163 12.78 20.81 8.91
CA GLU A 163 12.41 19.75 9.84
C GLU A 163 13.62 18.87 10.25
N PRO A 164 13.83 18.64 11.57
CA PRO A 164 14.89 17.76 12.04
C PRO A 164 14.68 16.33 11.54
N ALA A 165 15.79 15.64 11.23
CA ALA A 165 15.83 14.34 10.53
C ALA A 165 15.03 13.20 11.21
N THR A 166 14.51 13.41 12.42
CA THR A 166 13.66 12.48 13.16
C THR A 166 12.29 12.24 12.51
N SER A 167 11.76 13.17 11.70
CA SER A 167 10.51 12.96 10.92
C SER A 167 10.74 12.24 9.58
N ARG A 168 12.00 12.16 9.11
CA ARG A 168 12.36 11.52 7.82
C ARG A 168 12.25 9.99 7.83
N ALA A 169 12.13 9.38 9.01
CA ALA A 169 11.99 7.93 9.15
C ALA A 169 10.57 7.39 8.85
N GLY A 170 9.55 8.27 8.80
CA GLY A 170 8.16 7.86 8.56
C GLY A 170 7.80 7.73 7.08
N GLU A 171 8.32 8.62 6.23
CA GLU A 171 7.87 8.78 4.84
C GLU A 171 8.91 8.31 3.80
N GLY A 172 10.21 8.18 4.17
CA GLY A 172 11.32 7.85 3.25
C GLY A 172 12.13 6.57 3.56
N ASP A 173 11.96 5.96 4.74
CA ASP A 173 12.83 4.87 5.24
C ASP A 173 12.39 3.45 4.84
N ARG A 174 11.64 3.31 3.73
CA ARG A 174 11.42 1.99 3.11
C ARG A 174 12.31 1.75 1.88
N GLY A 175 12.98 2.78 1.36
CA GLY A 175 13.75 2.69 0.11
C GLY A 175 15.27 2.62 0.24
N GLN A 176 15.87 2.92 1.41
CA GLN A 176 17.32 3.18 1.49
C GLN A 176 18.13 2.31 2.46
N ARG A 177 17.51 1.43 3.26
CA ARG A 177 18.26 0.53 4.17
C ARG A 177 18.97 -0.64 3.49
N GLU A 178 18.73 -0.90 2.20
CA GLU A 178 19.35 -2.04 1.48
C GLU A 178 20.67 -1.70 0.75
N ALA A 179 21.10 -0.44 0.72
CA ALA A 179 22.25 -0.03 -0.12
C ALA A 179 23.61 0.02 0.60
N THR A 180 23.72 -0.28 1.90
CA THR A 180 25.01 -0.15 2.60
C THR A 180 25.27 -1.27 3.61
N ALA A 181 25.46 -2.48 3.10
CA ALA A 181 26.19 -3.51 3.82
C ALA A 181 27.18 -4.16 2.85
N GLN A 182 28.41 -3.65 2.83
CA GLN A 182 29.53 -4.29 2.13
C GLN A 182 29.79 -5.67 2.76
N PRO A 183 30.13 -6.70 1.95
CA PRO A 183 30.42 -8.03 2.48
C PRO A 183 31.77 -8.05 3.21
N ARG A 184 31.77 -8.46 4.49
CA ARG A 184 32.99 -8.86 5.21
C ARG A 184 33.57 -10.13 4.58
N PRO A 185 34.91 -10.25 4.44
CA PRO A 185 35.52 -11.37 3.76
C PRO A 185 35.39 -12.69 4.53
N ALA A 186 35.19 -13.77 3.79
CA ALA A 186 35.03 -15.14 4.29
C ALA A 186 36.31 -15.64 4.97
N ALA A 187 36.20 -16.05 6.24
CA ALA A 187 37.24 -16.79 6.93
C ALA A 187 37.31 -18.22 6.36
N ARG A 188 38.49 -18.60 5.87
CA ARG A 188 38.84 -19.94 5.42
C ARG A 188 38.83 -20.95 6.59
N GLY A 189 38.16 -22.07 6.37
CA GLY A 189 38.66 -23.43 6.66
C GLY A 189 38.69 -23.92 8.10
N SER A 190 38.07 -25.08 8.35
CA SER A 190 38.85 -26.32 8.55
C SER A 190 37.93 -27.54 8.44
N ARG A 191 38.44 -28.58 7.78
CA ARG A 191 37.90 -29.93 7.82
C ARG A 191 38.29 -30.57 9.15
N ARG A 192 37.37 -31.31 9.76
CA ARG A 192 37.56 -32.69 10.24
C ARG A 192 36.21 -33.27 10.61
#